data_AF-A0A1V5FV56-F1
#
_entry.id   AF-A0A1V5FV56-F1
#
_cell.length_a   1.000
_cell.length_b   1.000
_cell.length_c   1.000
_cell.angle_alpha   90.00
_cell.angle_beta   90.00
_cell.angle_gamma   90.00
#
_symmetry.space_group_name_H-M   'P 1'
#
loop_
_entity.id
_entity.type
_entity.pdbx_description
1 polymer ?
#
loop_
_entity_poly.entity_id
_entity_poly.type
_entity_poly.pdbx_seq_one_letter_code
_entity_poly.pdbx_strand_id
1 'polypeptide(L)'
;MEGSAEWYSHEKYCRLFAAGRDLKEGWERIDIGAAGAGDDPTAGHGGTDLKMARGFARAILNGETVPIDIYRGIEYSLPGIVAAQSAQLGGAPLPIPDLRPKPFEGTRFWDFVGLPE
;
A
#
# COMPACT_ATOMS: atom_id res chain seq x y z
N MET A 1 5.38 6.02 19.18
CA MET A 1 4.76 4.77 19.67
C MET A 1 4.93 3.76 18.55
N GLU A 2 5.64 2.66 18.80
CA GLU A 2 5.73 1.57 17.83
C GLU A 2 4.45 0.73 17.90
N GLY A 3 3.75 0.63 16.78
CA GLY A 3 2.46 -0.02 16.72
C GLY A 3 1.77 0.21 15.37
N SER A 4 0.63 -0.44 15.19
CA SER A 4 -0.26 -0.22 14.04
C SER A 4 -1.61 0.31 14.52
N ALA A 5 -2.41 0.83 13.60
CA ALA A 5 -3.76 1.30 13.89
C ALA A 5 -4.72 0.75 12.84
N GLU A 6 -5.88 0.25 13.28
CA GLU A 6 -7.04 0.06 12.41
C GLU A 6 -7.86 1.34 12.47
N TRP A 7 -8.02 2.04 11.34
CA TRP A 7 -8.69 3.34 11.29
C TRP A 7 -9.99 3.28 10.51
N TYR A 8 -11.04 3.88 11.08
CA TYR A 8 -12.31 4.07 10.40
C TYR A 8 -12.52 5.54 10.04
N SER A 9 -12.39 5.83 8.75
CA SER A 9 -12.36 7.20 8.22
C SER A 9 -13.66 7.98 8.39
N HIS A 10 -14.80 7.28 8.51
CA HIS A 10 -16.11 7.89 8.68
C HIS A 10 -16.31 8.42 10.10
N GLU A 11 -15.98 7.61 11.12
CA GLU A 11 -16.21 7.98 12.52
C GLU A 11 -15.00 8.70 13.15
N LYS A 12 -13.84 8.73 12.47
CA LYS A 12 -12.59 9.34 12.96
C LYS A 12 -12.06 8.67 14.24
N TYR A 13 -12.39 7.40 14.45
CA TYR A 13 -11.82 6.57 15.49
C TYR A 13 -10.82 5.59 14.89
N CYS A 14 -9.81 5.23 15.66
CA CYS A 14 -8.93 4.11 15.39
C CYS A 14 -8.79 3.20 16.61
N ARG A 15 -8.51 1.94 16.35
CA ARG A 15 -8.05 0.99 17.35
C ARG A 15 -6.54 0.88 17.22
N LEU A 16 -5.82 1.19 18.30
CA LEU A 16 -4.37 1.08 18.34
C LEU A 16 -3.93 -0.33 18.75
N PHE A 17 -2.86 -0.79 18.12
CA PHE A 17 -2.17 -2.02 18.44
C PHE A 17 -0.70 -1.67 18.71
N ALA A 18 -0.30 -1.63 19.97
CA ALA A 18 1.06 -1.31 20.38
C ALA A 18 1.51 -2.24 21.51
N ALA A 19 2.82 -2.50 21.60
CA ALA A 19 3.38 -3.25 22.71
C ALA A 19 3.04 -2.54 24.03
N GLY A 20 2.34 -3.24 24.94
CA GLY A 20 1.90 -2.70 26.23
C GLY A 20 0.49 -2.13 26.28
N ARG A 21 -0.30 -2.20 25.20
CA ARG A 21 -1.74 -1.90 25.23
C ARG A 21 -2.59 -3.17 25.26
N ASP A 22 -3.64 -3.17 26.10
CA ASP A 22 -4.64 -4.24 26.08
C ASP A 22 -5.60 -4.03 24.90
N LEU A 23 -5.88 -5.11 24.15
CA LEU A 23 -6.86 -5.10 23.04
C LEU A 23 -8.25 -4.61 23.48
N LYS A 24 -8.58 -4.68 24.78
CA LYS A 24 -9.84 -4.20 25.36
C LYS A 24 -9.92 -2.68 25.54
N GLU A 25 -8.82 -1.94 25.38
CA GLU A 25 -8.80 -0.48 25.53
C GLU A 25 -9.71 0.26 24.52
N GLY A 26 -10.17 -0.43 23.48
CA GLY A 26 -11.27 0.02 22.63
C GLY A 26 -10.84 0.97 21.52
N TRP A 27 -11.78 1.82 21.09
CA TRP A 27 -11.59 2.80 20.02
C TRP A 27 -11.20 4.15 20.63
N GLU A 28 -10.17 4.77 20.08
CA GLU A 28 -9.75 6.12 20.45
C GLU A 28 -9.77 7.06 19.25
N ARG A 29 -9.96 8.35 19.50
CA ARG A 29 -9.87 9.38 18.48
C ARG A 29 -8.42 9.84 18.40
N ILE A 30 -7.75 9.50 17.31
CA ILE A 30 -6.44 10.05 16.97
C ILE A 30 -6.58 10.88 15.71
N ASP A 31 -5.96 12.05 15.72
CA ASP A 31 -5.81 12.87 14.53
C ASP A 31 -4.80 12.23 13.58
N ILE A 32 -5.29 11.28 12.78
CA ILE A 32 -4.54 10.68 11.68
C ILE A 32 -4.68 11.62 10.48
N GLY A 33 -3.56 12.20 10.06
CA GLY A 33 -3.50 13.05 8.88
C GLY A 33 -3.82 12.28 7.60
N ALA A 34 -4.51 12.92 6.67
CA ALA A 34 -4.80 12.37 5.34
C ALA A 34 -3.57 12.42 4.38
N ALA A 35 -2.42 12.87 4.88
CA ALA A 35 -1.21 13.13 4.12
C ALA A 35 0.03 12.79 4.95
N GLY A 36 1.18 12.66 4.28
CA GLY A 36 2.46 12.48 4.95
C GLY A 36 2.82 13.67 5.83
N ALA A 37 3.75 13.47 6.77
CA ALA A 37 4.24 14.55 7.61
C ALA A 37 4.80 15.70 6.75
N GLY A 38 4.25 16.90 6.91
CA GLY A 38 4.64 18.10 6.16
C GLY A 38 3.97 18.26 4.80
N ASP A 39 3.12 17.33 4.37
CA ASP A 39 2.32 17.47 3.15
C ASP A 39 1.03 18.26 3.40
N ASP A 40 0.49 18.87 2.35
CA ASP A 40 -0.81 19.52 2.36
C ASP A 40 -1.94 18.47 2.32
N PRO A 41 -2.74 18.34 3.40
CA PRO A 41 -3.84 17.37 3.46
C PRO A 41 -5.03 17.73 2.56
N THR A 42 -5.07 18.95 2.02
CA THR A 42 -6.14 19.40 1.11
C THR A 42 -5.82 19.10 -0.35
N ALA A 43 -4.58 18.74 -0.67
CA ALA A 43 -4.19 18.26 -1.99
C ALA A 43 -4.81 16.88 -2.29
N GLY A 44 -4.92 16.53 -3.58
CA GLY A 44 -5.45 15.24 -4.02
C GLY A 44 -4.77 14.05 -3.31
N HIS A 45 -5.56 13.28 -2.57
CA HIS A 45 -5.11 12.20 -1.68
C HIS A 45 -3.85 12.56 -0.85
N GLY A 46 -3.87 13.75 -0.22
CA GLY A 46 -2.76 14.24 0.60
C GLY A 46 -1.48 14.53 -0.18
N GLY A 47 -1.60 14.80 -1.49
CA GLY A 47 -0.49 15.04 -2.41
C GLY A 47 0.14 13.78 -3.01
N THR A 48 -0.33 12.58 -2.64
CA THR A 48 0.22 11.29 -3.11
C THR A 48 0.11 11.15 -4.64
N ASP A 49 -1.01 11.59 -5.23
CA ASP A 49 -1.25 11.50 -6.67
C ASP A 49 -0.18 12.26 -7.47
N LEU A 50 0.14 13.49 -7.03
CA LEU A 50 1.14 14.33 -7.67
C LEU A 50 2.56 13.78 -7.49
N LYS A 51 2.87 13.22 -6.32
CA LYS A 51 4.16 12.57 -6.05
C LYS A 51 4.35 11.35 -6.96
N MET A 52 3.31 10.54 -7.15
CA MET A 52 3.31 9.41 -8.06
C MET A 52 3.61 9.86 -9.50
N ALA A 53 2.86 10.83 -10.02
CA ALA A 53 3.06 11.34 -11.37
C ALA A 53 4.46 11.94 -11.58
N ARG A 54 4.97 12.70 -10.60
CA ARG A 54 6.34 13.25 -10.62
C ARG A 54 7.41 12.15 -10.60
N GLY A 55 7.22 11.11 -9.79
CA GLY A 55 8.14 9.97 -9.72
C GLY A 55 8.24 9.25 -11.06
N PHE A 56 7.11 8.99 -11.71
CA PHE A 56 7.07 8.39 -13.04
C PHE A 56 7.76 9.26 -14.10
N ALA A 57 7.43 10.56 -14.15
CA ALA A 57 8.04 11.48 -15.10
C ALA A 57 9.56 11.59 -14.91
N ARG A 58 10.04 11.62 -13.66
CA ARG A 58 11.48 11.65 -13.35
C ARG A 58 12.18 10.38 -13.82
N ALA A 59 11.58 9.20 -13.59
CA ALA A 59 12.15 7.94 -14.05
C ALA A 59 12.35 7.91 -15.58
N ILE A 60 11.37 8.43 -16.34
CA ILE A 60 11.50 8.58 -17.80
C ILE A 60 12.66 9.51 -18.17
N LEU A 61 12.72 10.70 -17.57
CA LEU A 61 13.73 11.71 -17.89
C LEU A 61 15.17 11.23 -17.55
N ASN A 62 15.31 10.41 -16.51
CA ASN A 62 16.60 9.90 -16.06
C ASN A 62 16.98 8.55 -16.69
N GLY A 63 16.09 7.89 -17.43
CA GLY A 63 16.32 6.53 -17.91
C GLY A 63 16.35 5.48 -16.78
N GLU A 64 15.61 5.72 -15.69
CA GLU A 64 15.55 4.87 -14.51
C GLU A 64 14.28 4.00 -14.52
N THR A 65 14.31 2.90 -13.77
CA THR A 65 13.12 2.08 -13.52
C THR A 65 12.29 2.64 -12.37
N VAL A 66 10.97 2.51 -12.44
CA VAL A 66 10.08 2.79 -11.30
C VAL A 66 10.06 1.64 -10.28
N PRO A 67 9.76 1.89 -9.00
CA PRO A 67 9.65 0.84 -7.97
C PRO A 67 8.50 -0.14 -8.21
N ILE A 68 7.47 0.28 -8.95
CA ILE A 68 6.33 -0.54 -9.34
C ILE A 68 6.37 -0.68 -10.86
N ASP A 69 7.01 -1.73 -11.34
CA ASP A 69 7.02 -2.07 -12.77
C ASP A 69 5.68 -2.69 -13.22
N ILE A 70 5.57 -2.98 -14.53
CA ILE A 70 4.34 -3.55 -15.09
C ILE A 70 3.98 -4.90 -14.45
N TYR A 71 4.97 -5.74 -14.14
CA TYR A 71 4.73 -7.04 -13.54
C TYR A 71 4.23 -6.90 -12.09
N ARG A 72 4.81 -5.96 -11.33
CA ARG A 72 4.36 -5.65 -9.98
C ARG A 72 2.95 -5.06 -9.96
N GLY A 73 2.63 -4.21 -10.93
CA GLY A 73 1.26 -3.71 -11.12
C GLY A 73 0.26 -4.83 -11.43
N ILE A 74 0.66 -5.81 -12.25
CA ILE A 74 -0.14 -7.01 -12.51
C ILE A 74 -0.32 -7.85 -11.24
N GLU A 75 0.74 -8.07 -10.45
CA GLU A 75 0.68 -8.82 -9.19
C GLU A 75 -0.29 -8.21 -8.17
N TYR A 76 -0.45 -6.89 -8.16
CA TYR A 76 -1.46 -6.22 -7.32
C TYR A 76 -2.88 -6.38 -7.85
N SER A 77 -3.05 -6.47 -9.18
CA SER A 77 -4.35 -6.48 -9.83
C SER A 77 -4.93 -7.89 -9.99
N LEU A 78 -4.06 -8.86 -10.27
CA LEU A 78 -4.39 -10.24 -10.61
C LEU A 78 -5.16 -10.97 -9.51
N PRO A 79 -4.85 -10.81 -8.19
CA PRO A 79 -5.66 -11.40 -7.13
C PRO A 79 -7.13 -10.97 -7.18
N GLY A 80 -7.42 -9.72 -7.53
CA GLY A 80 -8.80 -9.24 -7.66
C GLY A 80 -9.54 -9.90 -8.82
N ILE A 81 -8.86 -10.12 -9.96
CA ILE A 81 -9.41 -10.84 -11.12
C ILE A 81 -9.68 -12.30 -10.76
N VAL A 82 -8.71 -12.98 -10.13
CA VAL A 82 -8.85 -14.37 -9.70
C VAL A 82 -9.92 -14.52 -8.62
N ALA A 83 -10.07 -13.54 -7.73
CA ALA A 83 -11.13 -13.53 -6.72
C ALA A 83 -12.53 -13.50 -7.34
N ALA A 84 -12.73 -12.77 -8.45
CA ALA A 84 -14.00 -12.80 -9.17
C ALA A 84 -14.33 -14.20 -9.72
N GLN A 85 -13.33 -14.92 -10.23
CA GLN A 85 -13.49 -16.31 -10.66
C GLN A 85 -13.73 -17.26 -9.47
N SER A 86 -13.01 -17.06 -8.36
CA SER A 86 -13.20 -17.82 -7.12
C SER A 86 -14.63 -17.69 -6.60
N ALA A 87 -15.21 -16.48 -6.63
CA ALA A 87 -16.59 -16.24 -6.23
C ALA A 87 -17.61 -17.02 -7.08
N GLN A 88 -17.37 -17.15 -8.40
CA GLN A 88 -18.20 -17.98 -9.29
C GLN A 88 -18.11 -19.48 -8.95
N LEU A 89 -17.03 -19.91 -8.30
CA LEU A 89 -16.77 -21.27 -7.86
C LEU A 89 -17.08 -21.48 -6.36
N GLY A 90 -17.97 -20.66 -5.79
CA GLY A 90 -18.37 -20.77 -4.39
C GLY A 90 -17.28 -20.38 -3.39
N GLY A 91 -16.34 -19.54 -3.79
CA GLY A 91 -15.22 -19.10 -2.94
C GLY A 91 -14.07 -20.12 -2.87
N ALA A 92 -13.99 -21.05 -3.83
CA ALA A 92 -12.89 -22.00 -3.90
C ALA A 92 -11.53 -21.28 -4.02
N PRO A 93 -10.50 -21.68 -3.27
CA PRO A 93 -9.16 -21.09 -3.41
C PRO A 93 -8.60 -21.40 -4.80
N LEU A 94 -8.09 -20.38 -5.47
CA LEU A 94 -7.49 -20.48 -6.79
C LEU A 94 -6.03 -20.04 -6.76
N PRO A 95 -5.13 -20.68 -7.53
CA PRO A 95 -3.75 -20.25 -7.63
C PRO A 95 -3.67 -18.91 -8.36
N ILE A 96 -2.75 -18.04 -7.91
CA ILE A 96 -2.40 -16.82 -8.63
C ILE A 96 -1.31 -17.20 -9.65
N PRO A 97 -1.53 -17.01 -10.97
CA PRO A 97 -0.52 -17.37 -11.96
C PRO A 97 0.68 -16.43 -11.86
N ASP A 98 1.89 -17.00 -11.97
CA ASP A 98 3.11 -16.22 -12.16
C ASP A 98 3.26 -15.86 -13.64
N LEU A 99 3.24 -14.57 -13.92
CA LEU A 99 3.32 -14.02 -15.28
C LEU A 99 4.70 -13.43 -15.59
N ARG A 100 5.65 -13.52 -14.66
CA ARG A 100 7.00 -13.00 -14.91
C ARG A 100 7.75 -13.93 -15.88
N PRO A 101 8.46 -13.37 -16.87
CA PRO A 101 9.28 -14.16 -17.80
C PRO A 101 10.54 -14.73 -17.12
N LYS A 102 10.92 -14.19 -15.96
CA LYS A 102 12.04 -14.62 -15.14
C LYS A 102 11.62 -14.64 -13.67
N PRO A 103 12.19 -15.51 -12.84
CA PRO A 103 11.94 -15.51 -11.41
C PRO A 103 12.13 -14.12 -10.79
N PHE A 104 11.28 -13.78 -9.82
CA PHE A 104 11.43 -12.55 -9.06
C PHE A 104 12.67 -12.64 -8.17
N GLU A 105 13.69 -11.85 -8.47
CA GLU A 105 14.96 -11.83 -7.71
C GLU A 105 14.91 -10.90 -6.48
N GLY A 106 13.85 -10.09 -6.35
CA GLY A 106 13.67 -9.17 -5.23
C GLY A 106 13.04 -7.84 -5.63
N THR A 107 12.62 -7.05 -4.64
CA THR A 107 12.04 -5.73 -4.87
C THR A 107 13.08 -4.64 -4.77
N ARG A 108 13.15 -3.76 -5.78
CA ARG A 108 13.91 -2.51 -5.69
C ARG A 108 13.22 -1.46 -4.82
N PHE A 109 12.01 -1.71 -4.35
CA PHE A 109 11.24 -0.79 -3.52
C PHE A 109 12.05 -0.23 -2.35
N TRP A 110 12.85 -1.07 -1.69
CA TRP A 110 13.71 -0.67 -0.57
C TRP A 110 14.84 0.28 -0.98
N ASP A 111 15.28 0.25 -2.25
CA ASP A 111 16.22 1.25 -2.79
C ASP A 111 15.60 2.66 -2.78
N PHE A 112 14.27 2.76 -2.83
CA PHE A 112 13.55 4.04 -2.89
C PHE A 112 13.10 4.55 -1.53
N VAL A 113 12.72 3.67 -0.61
CA VAL A 113 12.17 4.06 0.70
C VAL A 113 13.12 3.83 1.87
N GLY A 114 14.25 3.16 1.64
CA GLY A 114 15.15 2.69 2.70
C GLY A 114 14.61 1.45 3.42
N LEU A 115 15.50 0.64 4.01
CA LEU A 115 15.06 -0.38 4.94
C LEU A 115 14.60 0.30 6.25
N PRO A 116 13.46 -0.08 6.82
CA PRO A 116 13.12 0.34 8.17
C PRO A 116 14.19 -0.18 9.15
N GLU A 117 14.53 0.63 10.16
CA GLU A 117 15.37 0.21 11.30
C GLU A 117 14.68 -0.89 12.13
#